data_AF-A0A382MQS2-F1
#
_entry.id   AF-A0A382MQS2-F1
#
_cell.length_a   1.000
_cell.length_b   1.000
_cell.length_c   1.000
_cell.angle_alpha   90.00
_cell.angle_beta   90.00
_cell.angle_gamma   90.00
#
_symmetry.space_group_name_H-M   'P 1'
#
loop_
_entity.id
_entity.type
_entity.pdbx_description
1 polymer ?
#
loop_
_entity_poly.entity_id
_entity_poly.type
_entity_poly.pdbx_seq_one_letter_code
_entity_poly.pdbx_strand_id
1 'polypeptide(L)'
;MEQALLKQSKEINSGYLGEVLINAGLIDEKTRNRFLSQQLHIPTIDLGHFEVDESVLSMIPERIVREYNVLPVFKLNNTLNVAIVDPIDSEPINAARNASGLKAEPLIVTTNELQSAIDIYYGMSSLTTFDDENVSIDDIDDTRIV
;
A
#
# COMPACT_ATOMS: atom_id res chain seq x y z
N MET A 1 -37.11 -12.47 10.09
CA MET A 1 -36.68 -11.17 9.54
C MET A 1 -35.89 -10.34 10.57
N GLU A 2 -36.28 -10.34 11.85
CA GLU A 2 -35.60 -9.58 12.92
C GLU A 2 -34.14 -9.99 13.19
N GLN A 3 -33.79 -11.27 13.01
CA GLN A 3 -32.42 -11.76 13.20
C GLN A 3 -31.42 -11.35 12.10
N ALA A 4 -31.90 -10.89 10.94
CA ALA A 4 -31.03 -10.38 9.87
C ALA A 4 -30.58 -8.94 10.13
N LEU A 5 -31.48 -8.11 10.67
CA LEU A 5 -31.20 -6.72 11.05
C LEU A 5 -30.20 -6.64 12.22
N LEU A 6 -30.27 -7.57 13.17
CA LEU A 6 -29.38 -7.59 14.32
C LEU A 6 -27.94 -8.01 13.96
N LYS A 7 -27.76 -8.76 12.88
CA LYS A 7 -26.42 -9.07 12.34
C LYS A 7 -25.80 -7.82 11.73
N GLN A 8 -26.58 -7.08 10.95
CA GLN A 8 -26.14 -5.82 10.35
C GLN A 8 -25.82 -4.73 11.40
N SER A 9 -26.52 -4.72 12.55
CA SER A 9 -26.23 -3.80 13.65
C SER A 9 -25.06 -4.22 14.55
N LYS A 10 -24.68 -5.51 14.58
CA LYS A 10 -23.51 -5.99 15.32
C LYS A 10 -22.21 -5.92 14.51
N GLU A 11 -22.32 -5.87 13.19
CA GLU A 11 -21.22 -5.59 12.26
C GLU A 11 -21.31 -4.17 11.73
N ILE A 12 -21.53 -3.19 12.61
CA ILE A 12 -21.20 -1.80 12.28
C ILE A 12 -19.68 -1.73 12.27
N ASN A 13 -19.11 -2.24 11.17
CA ASN A 13 -17.75 -1.99 10.77
C ASN A 13 -17.59 -0.48 10.83
N SER A 14 -16.80 0.03 11.77
CA SER A 14 -16.63 1.47 11.98
C SER A 14 -16.16 2.17 10.70
N GLY A 15 -15.52 1.42 9.79
CA GLY A 15 -15.18 1.84 8.43
C GLY A 15 -16.41 2.15 7.57
N TYR A 16 -17.40 1.24 7.52
CA TYR A 16 -18.66 1.44 6.79
C TYR A 16 -19.50 2.59 7.35
N LEU A 17 -19.55 2.75 8.69
CA LEU A 17 -20.26 3.89 9.27
C LEU A 17 -19.56 5.21 8.93
N GLY A 18 -18.22 5.24 9.00
CA GLY A 18 -17.43 6.40 8.57
C GLY A 18 -17.67 6.75 7.10
N GLU A 19 -17.71 5.75 6.22
CA GLU A 19 -17.96 5.93 4.79
C GLU A 19 -19.37 6.45 4.48
N VAL A 20 -20.38 5.93 5.20
CA VAL A 20 -21.77 6.42 5.09
C VAL A 20 -21.87 7.87 5.54
N LEU A 21 -21.15 8.26 6.60
CA LEU A 21 -21.13 9.63 7.11
C LEU A 21 -20.39 10.60 6.17
N ILE A 22 -19.33 10.16 5.47
CA ILE A 22 -18.66 10.94 4.43
C ILE A 22 -19.59 11.14 3.23
N ASN A 23 -20.24 10.08 2.74
CA ASN A 23 -21.18 10.15 1.63
C ASN A 23 -22.40 11.03 1.94
N ALA A 24 -22.80 11.10 3.22
CA ALA A 24 -23.84 12.00 3.69
C ALA A 24 -23.39 13.46 3.85
N GLY A 25 -22.10 13.77 3.61
CA GLY A 25 -21.51 15.11 3.79
C GLY A 25 -21.41 15.54 5.26
N LEU A 26 -21.52 14.61 6.21
CA LEU A 26 -21.57 14.91 7.65
C LEU A 26 -20.16 14.98 8.27
N ILE A 27 -19.19 14.26 7.70
CA ILE A 27 -17.78 14.29 8.13
C ILE A 27 -16.85 14.29 6.92
N ASP A 28 -15.67 14.88 7.06
CA ASP A 28 -14.60 14.84 6.07
C ASP A 28 -13.71 13.58 6.24
N GLU A 29 -13.04 13.14 5.19
CA GLU A 29 -12.13 11.97 5.23
C GLU A 29 -11.03 12.12 6.29
N LYS A 30 -10.48 13.34 6.46
CA LYS A 30 -9.51 13.62 7.52
C LYS A 30 -10.11 13.47 8.91
N THR A 31 -11.39 13.81 9.06
CA THR A 31 -12.11 13.67 10.33
C THR A 31 -12.34 12.19 10.63
N ARG A 32 -12.77 11.39 9.64
CA ARG A 32 -12.88 9.93 9.76
C ARG A 32 -11.55 9.30 10.20
N ASN A 33 -10.45 9.62 9.51
CA ASN A 33 -9.14 9.05 9.80
C ASN A 33 -8.66 9.43 11.21
N ARG A 34 -8.92 10.66 11.66
CA ARG A 34 -8.61 11.08 13.04
C ARG A 34 -9.41 10.29 14.07
N PHE A 35 -10.69 10.03 13.82
CA PHE A 35 -11.51 9.19 14.71
C PHE A 35 -11.02 7.74 14.75
N LEU A 36 -10.71 7.15 13.59
CA LEU A 36 -10.15 5.79 13.50
C LEU A 36 -8.82 5.69 14.24
N SER A 37 -7.95 6.70 14.07
CA SER A 37 -6.67 6.79 14.75
C SER A 37 -6.84 6.77 16.27
N GLN A 38 -7.76 7.57 16.81
CA GLN A 38 -8.03 7.62 18.25
C GLN A 38 -8.66 6.32 18.79
N GLN A 39 -9.56 5.71 18.03
CA GLN A 39 -10.26 4.49 18.45
C GLN A 39 -9.34 3.26 18.42
N LEU A 40 -8.47 3.17 17.41
CA LEU A 40 -7.62 2.01 17.16
C LEU A 40 -6.18 2.21 17.68
N HIS A 41 -5.84 3.40 18.18
CA HIS A 41 -4.49 3.81 18.59
C HIS A 41 -3.44 3.67 17.48
N ILE A 42 -3.85 3.87 16.23
CA ILE A 42 -2.99 3.81 15.04
C ILE A 42 -2.72 5.23 14.56
N PRO A 43 -1.47 5.67 14.38
CA PRO A 43 -1.20 7.03 13.94
C PRO A 43 -1.60 7.26 12.47
N THR A 44 -2.05 8.48 12.19
CA THR A 44 -2.26 8.97 10.81
C THR A 44 -1.00 9.72 10.37
N ILE A 45 -0.51 9.45 9.16
CA ILE A 45 0.66 10.16 8.60
C ILE A 45 0.28 10.83 7.28
N ASP A 46 1.06 11.85 6.92
CA ASP A 46 0.96 12.51 5.62
C ASP A 46 2.11 12.02 4.72
N LEU A 47 1.81 11.31 3.64
CA LEU A 47 2.83 10.72 2.76
C LEU A 47 3.48 11.76 1.83
N GLY A 48 2.84 12.91 1.63
CA GLY A 48 3.36 13.96 0.75
C GLY A 48 4.67 14.60 1.24
N HIS A 49 4.98 14.47 2.52
CA HIS A 49 6.19 15.02 3.15
C HIS A 49 7.19 13.93 3.56
N PHE A 50 6.95 12.67 3.20
CA PHE A 50 7.76 11.55 3.65
C PHE A 50 8.56 10.95 2.49
N GLU A 51 9.90 11.00 2.61
CA GLU A 51 10.79 10.26 1.71
C GLU A 51 10.92 8.82 2.20
N VAL A 52 10.62 7.87 1.31
CA VAL A 52 10.72 6.44 1.58
C VAL A 52 12.02 5.92 0.95
N ASP A 53 12.85 5.26 1.75
CA ASP A 53 14.07 4.61 1.26
C ASP A 53 13.75 3.49 0.25
N GLU A 54 14.49 3.44 -0.85
CA GLU A 54 14.36 2.39 -1.88
C GLU A 54 14.53 0.98 -1.31
N SER A 55 15.44 0.83 -0.33
CA SER A 55 15.65 -0.44 0.38
C SER A 55 14.39 -0.94 1.09
N VAL A 56 13.50 -0.05 1.52
CA VAL A 56 12.21 -0.38 2.16
C VAL A 56 11.16 -0.69 1.09
N LEU A 57 11.14 0.06 0.00
CA LEU A 57 10.25 -0.18 -1.15
C LEU A 57 10.48 -1.58 -1.73
N SER A 58 11.73 -1.99 -1.94
CA SER A 58 12.06 -3.32 -2.46
C SER A 58 11.69 -4.49 -1.54
N MET A 59 11.27 -4.25 -0.29
CA MET A 59 10.84 -5.33 0.63
C MET A 59 9.47 -5.91 0.26
N ILE A 60 8.63 -5.14 -0.45
CA ILE A 60 7.32 -5.60 -0.91
C ILE A 60 7.30 -5.48 -2.44
N PRO A 61 7.03 -6.57 -3.18
CA PRO A 61 6.90 -6.50 -4.63
C PRO A 61 5.80 -5.53 -5.05
N GLU A 62 6.04 -4.73 -6.10
CA GLU A 62 5.07 -3.76 -6.65
C GLU A 62 3.69 -4.37 -6.89
N ARG A 63 3.65 -5.61 -7.39
CA ARG A 63 2.40 -6.35 -7.61
C ARG A 63 1.53 -6.37 -6.36
N ILE A 64 2.12 -6.68 -5.21
CA ILE A 64 1.42 -6.75 -3.92
C ILE A 64 1.01 -5.35 -3.45
N VAL A 65 1.90 -4.36 -3.62
CA VAL A 65 1.62 -2.95 -3.28
C VAL A 65 0.36 -2.46 -4.00
N ARG A 66 0.25 -2.74 -5.31
CA ARG A 66 -0.90 -2.32 -6.14
C ARG A 66 -2.14 -3.18 -5.93
N GLU A 67 -1.98 -4.49 -5.77
CA GLU A 67 -3.11 -5.43 -5.59
C GLU A 67 -3.83 -5.20 -4.26
N TYR A 68 -3.08 -4.94 -3.19
CA TYR A 68 -3.61 -4.76 -1.85
C TYR A 68 -3.67 -3.30 -1.37
N ASN A 69 -3.26 -2.34 -2.22
CA ASN A 69 -3.14 -0.93 -1.86
C ASN A 69 -2.41 -0.74 -0.51
N VAL A 70 -1.16 -1.18 -0.46
CA VAL A 70 -0.32 -1.11 0.74
C VAL A 70 1.06 -0.59 0.38
N LEU A 71 1.55 0.43 1.08
CA LEU A 71 2.85 1.02 0.81
C LEU A 71 3.78 0.86 2.02
N PRO A 72 4.96 0.22 1.89
CA PRO A 72 5.94 0.20 2.97
C PRO A 72 6.56 1.60 3.13
N VAL A 73 6.57 2.14 4.35
CA VAL A 73 7.04 3.53 4.61
C VAL A 73 8.42 3.54 5.25
N PHE A 74 8.62 2.76 6.31
CA PHE A 74 9.93 2.62 6.95
C PHE A 74 10.01 1.32 7.74
N LYS A 75 11.24 0.83 7.90
CA LYS A 75 11.54 -0.32 8.75
C LYS A 75 12.22 0.14 10.04
N LEU A 76 11.70 -0.34 11.17
CA LEU A 76 12.33 -0.19 12.47
C LEU A 76 12.60 -1.58 13.06
N ASN A 77 13.87 -1.97 13.15
CA ASN A 77 14.29 -3.29 13.64
C ASN A 77 13.66 -4.46 12.85
N ASN A 78 12.71 -5.17 13.47
CA ASN A 78 12.00 -6.31 12.88
C ASN A 78 10.53 -5.98 12.56
N THR A 79 10.22 -4.69 12.47
CA THR A 79 8.90 -4.14 12.23
C THR A 79 8.93 -3.25 11.00
N LEU A 80 8.09 -3.58 10.02
CA LEU A 80 7.83 -2.80 8.83
C LEU A 80 6.56 -1.98 9.05
N ASN A 81 6.66 -0.66 8.95
CA ASN A 81 5.51 0.21 9.03
C ASN A 81 4.92 0.38 7.63
N VAL A 82 3.62 0.16 7.50
CA VAL A 82 2.92 0.12 6.22
C VAL A 82 1.78 1.11 6.22
N ALA A 83 1.73 1.96 5.20
CA ALA A 83 0.64 2.88 4.97
C ALA A 83 -0.55 2.15 4.32
N ILE A 84 -1.72 2.31 4.93
CA ILE A 84 -2.99 1.73 4.51
C ILE A 84 -4.12 2.75 4.66
N VAL A 85 -5.15 2.62 3.82
CA VAL A 85 -6.34 3.49 3.88
C VAL A 85 -7.28 3.04 5.00
N ASP A 86 -7.48 1.72 5.12
CA ASP A 86 -8.43 1.16 6.08
C ASP A 86 -7.73 0.17 7.02
N PRO A 87 -7.58 0.51 8.32
CA PRO A 87 -6.97 -0.37 9.32
C PRO A 87 -7.88 -1.49 9.82
N ILE A 88 -9.17 -1.49 9.46
CA ILE A 88 -10.11 -2.57 9.79
C ILE A 88 -9.95 -3.71 8.80
N ASP A 89 -9.59 -3.39 7.55
CA ASP A 89 -9.18 -4.40 6.59
C ASP A 89 -7.79 -4.93 6.95
N SER A 90 -7.75 -6.22 7.28
CA SER A 90 -6.51 -6.92 7.65
C SER A 90 -5.79 -7.51 6.43
N GLU A 91 -6.41 -7.59 5.26
CA GLU A 91 -5.78 -8.16 4.06
C GLU A 91 -4.50 -7.42 3.66
N PRO A 92 -4.47 -6.07 3.58
CA PRO A 92 -3.25 -5.33 3.21
C PRO A 92 -2.10 -5.56 4.20
N ILE A 93 -2.42 -5.58 5.50
CA ILE A 93 -1.45 -5.80 6.58
C ILE A 93 -0.89 -7.23 6.50
N ASN A 94 -1.76 -8.21 6.26
CA ASN A 94 -1.37 -9.61 6.13
C ASN A 94 -0.52 -9.85 4.89
N ALA A 95 -0.89 -9.25 3.75
CA ALA A 95 -0.13 -9.34 2.50
C ALA A 95 1.28 -8.75 2.67
N ALA A 96 1.39 -7.56 3.28
CA ALA A 96 2.67 -6.93 3.56
C ALA A 96 3.55 -7.76 4.53
N ARG A 97 2.94 -8.35 5.56
CA ARG A 97 3.64 -9.26 6.49
C ARG A 97 4.16 -10.50 5.77
N ASN A 98 3.34 -11.12 4.92
CA ASN A 98 3.72 -12.33 4.18
C ASN A 98 4.81 -12.05 3.14
N ALA A 99 4.74 -10.91 2.45
CA ALA A 99 5.73 -10.52 1.45
C ALA A 99 7.08 -10.16 2.08
N SER A 100 7.07 -9.39 3.18
CA SER A 100 8.30 -8.92 3.83
C SER A 100 8.91 -9.91 4.82
N GLY A 101 8.14 -10.85 5.36
CA GLY A 101 8.56 -11.74 6.44
C GLY A 101 8.78 -11.03 7.79
N LEU A 102 8.43 -9.74 7.90
CA LEU A 102 8.59 -8.91 9.10
C LEU A 102 7.24 -8.65 9.75
N LYS A 103 7.23 -8.17 11.00
CA LYS A 103 5.99 -7.68 11.62
C LYS A 103 5.51 -6.44 10.87
N ALA A 104 4.26 -6.39 10.46
CA ALA A 104 3.68 -5.23 9.79
C ALA A 104 2.86 -4.40 10.79
N GLU A 105 3.24 -3.13 10.99
CA GLU A 105 2.48 -2.16 11.80
C GLU A 105 1.78 -1.18 10.86
N PRO A 106 0.45 -1.01 10.99
CA PRO A 106 -0.31 -0.13 10.10
C PRO A 106 -0.11 1.35 10.43
N LEU A 107 -0.18 2.18 9.41
CA LEU A 107 -0.25 3.63 9.47
C LEU A 107 -1.44 4.08 8.61
N ILE A 108 -2.31 4.93 9.16
CA ILE A 108 -3.50 5.38 8.43
C ILE A 108 -3.11 6.53 7.50
N VAL A 109 -3.50 6.44 6.25
CA VAL A 109 -3.31 7.49 5.23
C VAL A 109 -4.60 7.73 4.45
N THR A 110 -4.69 8.84 3.73
CA THR A 110 -5.81 9.04 2.79
C THR A 110 -5.62 8.24 1.50
N THR A 111 -6.71 7.95 0.81
CA THR A 111 -6.67 7.21 -0.46
C THR A 111 -5.84 7.95 -1.51
N ASN A 112 -6.01 9.27 -1.60
CA ASN A 112 -5.28 10.10 -2.56
C ASN A 112 -3.77 10.09 -2.30
N GLU A 113 -3.36 10.18 -1.03
CA GLU A 113 -1.95 10.14 -0.65
C GLU A 113 -1.31 8.80 -0.98
N LEU A 114 -1.99 7.70 -0.65
CA LEU A 114 -1.48 6.37 -0.93
C LEU A 114 -1.30 6.15 -2.43
N GLN A 115 -2.31 6.46 -3.24
CA GLN A 115 -2.22 6.29 -4.69
C GLN A 115 -1.13 7.17 -5.31
N SER A 116 -1.03 8.43 -4.87
CA SER A 116 0.01 9.35 -5.35
C SER A 116 1.40 8.83 -5.00
N ALA A 117 1.60 8.32 -3.79
CA ALA A 117 2.89 7.78 -3.37
C ALA A 117 3.24 6.49 -4.14
N ILE A 118 2.28 5.58 -4.34
CA ILE A 118 2.49 4.38 -5.17
C ILE A 118 2.90 4.77 -6.59
N ASP A 119 2.23 5.77 -7.18
CA ASP A 119 2.57 6.25 -8.53
C ASP A 119 3.95 6.90 -8.60
N ILE A 120 4.33 7.71 -7.62
CA ILE A 120 5.66 8.33 -7.55
C ILE A 120 6.76 7.27 -7.43
N TYR A 121 6.62 6.35 -6.48
CA TYR A 121 7.68 5.40 -6.15
C TYR A 121 7.74 4.19 -7.09
N TYR A 122 6.62 3.75 -7.65
CA TYR A 122 6.55 2.57 -8.53
C TYR A 122 6.18 2.90 -9.98
N GLY A 123 5.56 4.05 -10.25
CA GLY A 123 5.32 4.53 -11.62
C GLY A 123 6.59 4.93 -12.35
N MET A 124 7.61 5.43 -11.64
CA MET A 124 8.94 5.72 -12.23
C MET A 124 9.70 4.43 -12.59
N SER A 125 9.52 3.33 -11.84
CA SER A 125 10.21 2.05 -12.07
C SER A 125 9.80 1.36 -13.37
N SER A 126 8.62 1.67 -13.93
CA SER A 126 8.19 1.13 -15.24
C SER A 126 8.90 1.78 -16.44
N LEU A 127 9.56 2.93 -16.26
CA LEU A 127 10.27 3.61 -17.34
C LEU A 127 11.73 3.13 -17.51
N THR A 128 12.27 2.34 -16.57
CA THR A 128 13.68 1.92 -16.57
C THR A 128 13.93 0.46 -16.98
N THR A 129 12.92 -0.30 -17.40
CA THR A 129 13.08 -1.73 -17.77
C THR A 129 13.14 -1.98 -19.27
N PHE A 130 13.46 -0.98 -20.09
CA PHE A 130 13.70 -1.17 -21.53
C PHE A 130 15.13 -0.79 -21.89
N ASP A 131 16.13 -1.55 -21.44
CA ASP A 131 17.46 -1.60 -22.08
C ASP A 131 18.28 -2.75 -21.46
N ASP A 132 17.95 -3.98 -21.83
CA ASP A 132 18.97 -5.04 -21.88
C ASP A 132 18.57 -6.01 -23.01
N GLU A 133 18.64 -5.49 -24.24
CA GLU A 133 18.73 -6.33 -25.42
C GLU A 133 20.06 -7.09 -25.35
N ASN A 134 20.03 -8.30 -24.78
CA ASN A 134 21.01 -9.33 -25.07
C ASN A 134 20.87 -9.75 -26.55
N VAL A 135 21.42 -8.94 -27.45
CA VAL A 135 21.76 -9.40 -28.80
C VAL A 135 23.03 -10.24 -28.67
N SER A 136 22.85 -11.55 -28.62
CA SER A 136 23.96 -12.50 -28.79
C SER A 136 24.56 -12.28 -30.19
N ILE A 137 25.73 -11.62 -30.24
CA ILE A 137 26.57 -11.55 -31.44
C ILE A 137 27.48 -12.78 -31.42
N ASP A 138 26.94 -13.95 -31.78
CA ASP A 138 27.73 -15.18 -31.96
C ASP A 138 27.55 -15.81 -33.35
N ASP A 139 27.11 -15.03 -34.35
CA ASP A 139 27.08 -15.46 -35.74
C ASP A 139 27.81 -14.44 -36.64
N ILE A 140 29.14 -14.39 -36.52
CA ILE A 140 30.01 -13.99 -37.64
C ILE A 140 30.93 -15.17 -37.96
N ASP A 141 30.35 -16.22 -38.53
CA ASP A 141 31.07 -17.14 -39.39
C ASP A 141 31.17 -16.48 -40.78
N ASP A 142 32.28 -15.77 -41.02
CA ASP A 142 32.96 -15.71 -42.32
C ASP A 142 34.16 -14.76 -42.23
N THR A 143 35.38 -15.30 -42.17
CA THR A 143 36.53 -14.81 -42.96
C THR A 143 37.63 -15.87 -42.86
N ARG A 144 37.55 -16.86 -43.74
CA ARG A 144 38.74 -17.56 -44.22
C ARG A 144 39.10 -16.99 -45.58
N ILE A 145 39.78 -15.84 -45.55
CA ILE A 145 40.58 -15.35 -46.67
C ILE A 145 42.05 -15.55 -46.27
N VAL A 146 42.65 -16.65 -46.73
CA VAL A 146 43.94 -16.78 -47.47
C VAL A 146 44.23 -18.26 -47.71
#